data_AF-A0A1H1IH50-F1
#
_entry.id   AF-A0A1H1IH50-F1
#
_cell.length_a   1.000
_cell.length_b   1.000
_cell.length_c   1.000
_cell.angle_alpha   90.00
_cell.angle_beta   90.00
_cell.angle_gamma   90.00
#
_symmetry.space_group_name_H-M   'P 1'
#
loop_
_entity.id
_entity.type
_entity.pdbx_description
1 polymer ?
#
loop_
_entity_poly.entity_id
_entity_poly.type
_entity_poly.pdbx_seq_one_letter_code
_entity_poly.pdbx_strand_id
1 'polypeptide(L)'
;MKMARASDADIEAALTVCRILEDLDKRYMPSNDDSEDLEFFDRDDAEQCQKVVGMLLDATSQTSLFRVVFGMSVVLDPRNELLDPDADTIEIHPKIAKALEAMKDHA
;
A
#
# COMPACT_ATOMS: atom_id res chain seq x y z
N MET A 1 -19.13 -5.05 -1.43
CA MET A 1 -18.49 -5.83 -0.35
C MET A 1 -18.10 -4.88 0.79
N LYS A 2 -17.99 -5.33 2.05
CA LYS A 2 -17.56 -4.48 3.18
C LYS A 2 -16.32 -5.05 3.89
N MET A 3 -15.46 -4.17 4.39
CA MET A 3 -14.24 -4.50 5.15
C MET A 3 -13.99 -3.42 6.22
N ALA A 4 -13.29 -3.76 7.30
CA ALA A 4 -12.73 -2.78 8.22
C ALA A 4 -11.68 -1.90 7.52
N ARG A 5 -11.64 -0.61 7.87
CA ARG A 5 -10.61 0.31 7.34
C ARG A 5 -9.23 -0.10 7.84
N ALA A 6 -8.23 0.08 6.99
CA ALA A 6 -6.83 0.09 7.40
C ALA A 6 -6.59 1.22 8.42
N SER A 7 -5.83 0.94 9.46
CA SER A 7 -5.30 1.98 10.36
C SER A 7 -4.06 2.63 9.74
N ASP A 8 -3.66 3.80 10.25
CA ASP A 8 -2.44 4.48 9.79
C ASP A 8 -1.20 3.59 9.92
N ALA A 9 -1.11 2.82 11.01
CA ALA A 9 -0.06 1.82 11.20
C ALA A 9 -0.04 0.71 10.12
N ASP A 10 -1.21 0.32 9.57
CA ASP A 10 -1.23 -0.65 8.47
C ASP A 10 -0.66 -0.06 7.20
N ILE A 11 -0.96 1.22 6.93
CA ILE A 11 -0.51 1.94 5.75
C ILE A 11 1.01 2.15 5.85
N GLU A 12 1.52 2.59 7.01
CA GLU A 12 2.96 2.75 7.25
C GLU A 12 3.73 1.44 7.09
N ALA A 13 3.20 0.34 7.63
CA ALA A 13 3.78 -0.98 7.44
C ALA A 13 3.80 -1.40 5.96
N ALA A 14 2.72 -1.15 5.21
CA ALA A 14 2.66 -1.45 3.78
C ALA A 14 3.69 -0.63 2.99
N LEU A 15 3.84 0.66 3.28
CA LEU A 15 4.86 1.51 2.67
C LEU A 15 6.28 1.03 3.00
N THR A 16 6.51 0.62 4.24
CA THR A 16 7.81 0.07 4.66
C THR A 16 8.15 -1.20 3.89
N VAL A 17 7.19 -2.10 3.71
CA VAL A 17 7.36 -3.32 2.92
C VAL A 17 7.63 -2.98 1.44
N CYS A 18 6.92 -2.02 0.86
CA CYS A 18 7.20 -1.57 -0.50
C CYS A 18 8.64 -1.05 -0.64
N ARG A 19 9.10 -0.21 0.30
CA ARG A 19 10.48 0.31 0.31
C ARG A 19 11.50 -0.83 0.35
N ILE A 20 11.33 -1.79 1.26
CA ILE A 20 12.20 -2.96 1.37
C ILE A 20 12.28 -3.71 0.04
N LEU A 21 11.12 -3.98 -0.59
CA LEU A 21 11.08 -4.71 -1.86
C LEU A 21 11.73 -3.92 -3.02
N GLU A 22 11.55 -2.60 -3.06
CA GLU A 22 12.18 -1.75 -4.08
C GLU A 22 13.71 -1.68 -3.94
N ASP A 23 14.23 -1.67 -2.70
CA ASP A 23 15.68 -1.72 -2.46
C ASP A 23 16.27 -3.04 -2.99
N LEU A 24 15.61 -4.16 -2.71
CA LEU A 24 16.04 -5.48 -3.19
C LEU A 24 16.00 -5.59 -4.72
N ASP A 25 14.97 -5.02 -5.37
CA ASP A 25 14.87 -5.00 -6.83
C ASP A 25 16.06 -4.24 -7.47
N LYS A 26 16.51 -3.17 -6.80
CA LYS A 26 17.70 -2.39 -7.18
C LYS A 26 19.02 -3.04 -6.74
N ARG A 27 18.97 -4.22 -6.12
CA ARG A 27 20.11 -4.96 -5.54
C ARG A 27 20.77 -4.26 -4.36
N TYR A 28 20.08 -3.39 -3.65
CA TYR A 28 20.55 -2.81 -2.41
C TYR A 28 20.05 -3.62 -1.22
N MET A 29 20.92 -3.77 -0.22
CA MET A 29 20.50 -4.31 1.05
C MET A 29 19.59 -3.26 1.74
N PRO A 30 18.37 -3.63 2.14
CA PRO A 30 17.48 -2.69 2.81
C PRO A 30 18.11 -2.21 4.11
N SER A 31 18.06 -0.91 4.35
CA SER A 31 18.58 -0.27 5.56
C SER A 31 17.58 0.71 6.14
N ASN A 32 17.62 0.88 7.46
CA ASN A 32 16.89 1.95 8.16
C ASN A 32 17.77 3.17 8.43
N ASP A 33 19.06 3.09 8.08
CA ASP A 33 20.04 4.15 8.27
C ASP A 33 20.36 4.80 6.93
N ASP A 34 20.47 6.12 6.92
CA ASP A 34 20.86 6.93 5.74
C ASP A 34 22.39 6.90 5.52
N SER A 35 23.05 5.82 5.95
CA SER A 35 24.49 5.67 5.85
C SER A 35 24.93 5.63 4.39
N GLU A 36 26.02 6.35 4.07
CA GLU A 36 26.61 6.37 2.71
C GLU A 36 27.19 5.01 2.27
N ASP A 37 27.33 4.06 3.21
CA ASP A 37 27.81 2.70 2.95
C ASP A 37 26.70 1.84 2.34
N LEU A 38 26.54 1.93 1.03
CA LEU A 38 25.62 1.10 0.25
C LEU A 38 26.12 -0.36 0.21
N GLU A 39 25.43 -1.23 0.94
CA GLU A 39 25.60 -2.69 0.86
C GLU A 39 24.75 -3.24 -0.30
N PHE A 40 25.32 -4.14 -1.11
CA PHE A 40 24.59 -4.82 -2.19
C PHE A 40 23.95 -6.12 -1.69
N PHE A 41 22.71 -6.34 -2.11
CA PHE A 41 21.97 -7.57 -1.83
C PHE A 41 22.33 -8.68 -2.82
N ASP A 42 22.65 -9.84 -2.29
CA ASP A 42 22.79 -11.11 -3.00
C ASP A 42 21.71 -12.10 -2.51
N ARG A 43 20.82 -12.49 -3.43
CA ARG A 43 19.73 -13.43 -3.14
C ARG A 43 20.22 -14.86 -2.85
N ASP A 44 21.46 -15.17 -3.24
CA ASP A 44 22.06 -16.48 -3.02
C ASP A 44 22.84 -16.50 -1.68
N ASP A 45 22.97 -15.35 -1.01
CA ASP A 45 23.49 -15.23 0.37
C ASP A 45 22.35 -15.49 1.38
N ALA A 46 22.47 -16.61 2.10
CA ALA A 46 21.47 -17.04 3.07
C ALA A 46 21.35 -16.10 4.29
N GLU A 47 22.45 -15.49 4.73
CA GLU A 47 22.44 -14.58 5.89
C GLU A 47 21.73 -13.28 5.52
N GLN A 48 22.00 -12.73 4.34
CA GLN A 48 21.29 -11.56 3.84
C GLN A 48 19.80 -11.84 3.65
N CYS A 49 19.44 -12.99 3.07
CA CYS A 49 18.04 -13.40 2.92
C CYS A 49 17.34 -13.52 4.28
N GLN A 50 18.00 -14.08 5.29
CA GLN A 50 17.46 -14.18 6.64
C GLN A 50 17.21 -12.79 7.25
N LYS A 51 18.14 -11.86 7.08
CA LYS A 51 18.01 -10.47 7.56
C LYS A 51 16.83 -9.77 6.89
N VAL A 52 16.70 -9.87 5.56
CA VAL A 52 15.57 -9.30 4.80
C VAL A 52 14.23 -9.86 5.25
N VAL A 53 14.12 -11.18 5.42
CA VAL A 53 12.90 -11.81 5.93
C VAL A 53 12.56 -11.30 7.33
N GLY A 54 13.56 -11.16 8.20
CA GLY A 54 13.38 -10.54 9.52
C GLY A 54 12.78 -9.14 9.43
N MET A 55 13.35 -8.28 8.57
CA MET A 55 12.85 -6.92 8.36
C MET A 55 11.39 -6.87 7.88
N LEU A 56 11.02 -7.76 6.95
CA LEU A 56 9.64 -7.85 6.45
C LEU A 56 8.65 -8.31 7.54
N LEU A 57 9.05 -9.29 8.35
CA LEU A 57 8.23 -9.78 9.46
C LEU A 57 8.09 -8.72 10.55
N ASP A 58 9.17 -8.01 10.88
CA ASP A 58 9.15 -6.95 11.88
C ASP A 58 8.25 -5.79 11.45
N ALA A 59 8.35 -5.37 10.19
CA ALA A 59 7.53 -4.31 9.60
C ALA A 59 6.02 -4.61 9.67
N THR A 60 5.64 -5.89 9.73
CA THR A 60 4.23 -6.33 9.69
C THR A 60 3.72 -6.93 11.00
N SER A 61 4.59 -7.06 12.01
CA SER A 61 4.34 -7.86 13.22
C SER A 61 3.12 -7.44 14.05
N GLN A 62 2.70 -6.17 13.97
CA GLN A 62 1.55 -5.61 14.72
C GLN A 62 0.50 -4.96 13.80
N THR A 63 0.58 -5.23 12.50
CA THR A 63 -0.23 -4.56 11.49
C THR A 63 -0.81 -5.57 10.50
N SER A 64 -1.60 -5.10 9.53
CA SER A 64 -2.28 -5.97 8.58
C SER A 64 -2.20 -5.38 7.17
N LEU A 65 -1.19 -5.81 6.41
CA LEU A 65 -1.08 -5.53 4.97
C LEU A 65 -2.33 -5.92 4.19
N PHE A 66 -3.00 -7.00 4.61
CA PHE A 66 -4.23 -7.46 3.98
C PHE A 66 -5.34 -6.40 4.03
N ARG A 67 -5.44 -5.63 5.13
CA ARG A 67 -6.41 -4.52 5.24
C ARG A 67 -6.14 -3.42 4.23
N VAL A 68 -4.89 -3.16 3.91
CA VAL A 68 -4.51 -2.17 2.88
C VAL A 68 -4.86 -2.70 1.49
N VAL A 69 -4.33 -3.86 1.12
CA VAL A 69 -4.45 -4.41 -0.26
C VAL A 69 -5.89 -4.81 -0.57
N PHE A 70 -6.53 -5.56 0.32
CA PHE A 70 -7.92 -5.95 0.11
C PHE A 70 -8.87 -4.76 0.30
N GLY A 71 -8.51 -3.79 1.15
CA GLY A 71 -9.22 -2.53 1.25
C GLY A 71 -9.30 -1.80 -0.09
N MET A 72 -8.18 -1.73 -0.82
CA MET A 72 -8.17 -1.16 -2.17
C MET A 72 -9.01 -1.99 -3.16
N SER A 73 -8.98 -3.33 -3.06
CA SER A 73 -9.86 -4.18 -3.88
C SER A 73 -11.35 -3.92 -3.61
N VAL A 74 -11.72 -3.62 -2.35
CA VAL A 74 -13.08 -3.22 -1.98
C VAL A 74 -13.40 -1.83 -2.52
N VAL A 75 -12.46 -0.89 -2.50
CA VAL A 75 -12.64 0.46 -3.06
C VAL A 75 -12.85 0.42 -4.59
N LEU A 76 -12.09 -0.42 -5.30
CA LEU A 76 -12.16 -0.60 -6.75
C LEU A 76 -13.32 -1.50 -7.22
N ASP A 77 -14.04 -2.18 -6.32
CA ASP A 77 -15.18 -3.03 -6.69
C ASP A 77 -16.34 -2.15 -7.22
N PRO A 78 -16.73 -2.27 -8.50
CA PRO A 78 -17.76 -1.40 -9.10
C PRO A 78 -19.12 -1.53 -8.41
N ARG A 79 -19.39 -2.66 -7.74
CA ARG A 79 -20.63 -2.88 -6.98
C ARG A 79 -20.75 -1.96 -5.76
N ASN A 80 -19.64 -1.38 -5.30
CA ASN A 80 -19.65 -0.42 -4.20
C ASN A 80 -19.90 1.02 -4.68
N GLU A 81 -19.89 1.28 -5.99
CA GLU A 81 -20.20 2.58 -6.62
C GLU A 81 -19.42 3.77 -6.01
N LEU A 82 -18.17 3.52 -5.57
CA LEU A 82 -17.31 4.54 -4.95
C LEU A 82 -16.50 5.33 -5.99
N LEU A 83 -15.92 4.61 -6.96
CA LEU A 83 -15.09 5.17 -8.03
C LEU A 83 -15.73 4.94 -9.40
N ASP A 84 -15.38 5.77 -10.38
CA ASP A 84 -15.80 5.62 -11.77
C ASP A 84 -15.18 4.35 -12.39
N PRO A 85 -15.97 3.33 -12.78
CA PRO A 85 -15.44 2.10 -13.36
C PRO A 85 -14.92 2.27 -14.79
N ASP A 86 -15.28 3.37 -15.46
CA ASP A 86 -14.89 3.64 -16.85
C ASP A 86 -13.68 4.59 -16.95
N ALA A 87 -13.16 5.08 -15.81
CA ALA A 87 -11.99 5.95 -15.75
C ALA A 87 -10.67 5.14 -15.68
N ASP A 88 -9.63 5.65 -16.33
CA ASP A 88 -8.27 5.10 -16.25
C ASP A 88 -7.53 5.50 -14.95
N THR A 89 -8.15 6.36 -14.12
CA THR A 89 -7.61 6.91 -12.87
C THR A 89 -8.60 6.73 -11.71
N ILE A 90 -8.15 6.97 -10.47
CA ILE A 90 -9.00 6.91 -9.27
C ILE A 90 -9.89 8.16 -9.23
N GLU A 91 -11.04 8.09 -9.88
CA GLU A 91 -12.02 9.19 -9.98
C GLU A 91 -13.30 8.89 -9.21
N ILE A 92 -13.96 9.93 -8.70
CA ILE A 92 -15.22 9.80 -7.97
C ILE A 92 -16.32 9.27 -8.92
N HIS A 93 -17.12 8.30 -8.46
CA HIS A 93 -18.20 7.74 -9.27
C HIS A 93 -19.20 8.81 -9.75
N PRO A 94 -19.67 8.79 -11.02
CA PRO A 94 -20.55 9.83 -11.58
C PRO A 94 -21.85 10.09 -10.79
N LYS A 95 -22.41 9.05 -10.14
CA LYS A 95 -23.56 9.23 -9.22
C LYS A 95 -23.23 10.16 -8.05
N ILE A 96 -22.06 10.01 -7.43
CA ILE A 96 -21.62 10.81 -6.29
C ILE A 96 -21.36 12.24 -6.76
N ALA A 97 -20.67 12.42 -7.88
CA ALA A 97 -20.41 13.74 -8.47
C ALA A 97 -21.72 14.51 -8.74
N LYS A 98 -22.71 13.87 -9.38
CA LYS A 98 -24.03 14.47 -9.63
C LYS A 98 -24.77 14.85 -8.34
N ALA A 99 -24.69 14.01 -7.31
CA ALA A 99 -25.31 14.30 -6.02
C ALA A 99 -24.66 15.53 -5.34
N LEU A 100 -23.32 15.64 -5.40
CA LEU A 100 -22.60 16.80 -4.87
C LEU A 100 -22.95 18.10 -5.60
N GLU A 101 -23.09 18.08 -6.92
CA GLU A 101 -23.52 19.25 -7.69
C GLU A 101 -24.95 19.67 -7.34
N ALA A 102 -25.89 18.74 -7.27
CA ALA A 102 -27.28 19.04 -6.87
C ALA A 102 -27.38 19.64 -5.46
N MET A 103 -26.46 19.28 -4.55
CA MET A 103 -26.39 19.90 -3.22
C MET A 103 -25.90 21.36 -3.25
N LYS A 104 -25.04 21.72 -4.21
CA LYS A 104 -24.57 23.11 -4.37
C LYS A 104 -25.65 24.03 -4.92
N ASP A 105 -26.51 23.52 -5.81
CA ASP A 105 -27.64 24.27 -6.37
C ASP A 105 -28.77 24.54 -5.34
N HIS A 106 -28.67 23.94 -4.15
CA HIS A 106 -29.63 24.06 -3.06
C HIS A 106 -29.03 24.65 -1.76
N ALA A 107 -27.79 25.11 -1.79
CA ALA A 107 -27.09 25.78 -0.70
C ALA A 107 -27.04 27.30 -0.92
#